data_AF-A0A963EEF8-F1
#
_entry.id   AF-A0A963EEF8-F1
#
_cell.length_a   1.000
_cell.length_b   1.000
_cell.length_c   1.000
_cell.angle_alpha   90.00
_cell.angle_beta   90.00
_cell.angle_gamma   90.00
#
_symmetry.space_group_name_H-M   'P 1'
#
loop_
_entity.id
_entity.type
_entity.pdbx_description
1 polymer ?
#
loop_
_entity_poly.entity_id
_entity_poly.type
_entity_poly.pdbx_seq_one_letter_code
_entity_poly.pdbx_strand_id
1 'polypeptide(L)'
;KVGSLGLDMMLRTCTIQVNLDFSSEADMVKKFRVGLAMQPLATALFANSPFTDGRANGYQSYRSHIWTDTDPDRTGVLPFVFEDGMG
;
A
#
# COMPACT_ATOMS: atom_id res chain seq x y z
N LYS A 1 19.63 -0.89 4.20
CA LYS A 1 19.73 0.34 3.36
C LYS A 1 18.34 0.59 2.80
N VAL A 2 17.80 1.80 2.91
CA VAL A 2 16.45 2.13 2.41
C VAL A 2 16.43 2.31 0.89
N GLY A 3 15.24 2.35 0.30
CA GLY A 3 15.04 2.51 -1.15
C GLY A 3 15.24 3.94 -1.64
N SER A 4 15.16 4.14 -2.96
CA SER A 4 15.47 5.42 -3.60
C SER A 4 14.28 6.37 -3.69
N LEU A 5 13.05 5.87 -3.55
CA LEU A 5 11.81 6.64 -3.73
C LEU A 5 11.21 7.14 -2.40
N GLY A 6 11.88 6.96 -1.27
CA GLY A 6 11.35 7.36 0.04
C GLY A 6 11.08 8.87 0.17
N LEU A 7 11.92 9.73 -0.41
CA LEU A 7 11.66 11.18 -0.43
C LEU A 7 10.46 11.54 -1.32
N ASP A 8 10.25 10.79 -2.40
CA ASP A 8 9.07 10.98 -3.25
C ASP A 8 7.80 10.57 -2.53
N MET A 9 7.84 9.50 -1.73
CA MET A 9 6.73 9.15 -0.84
C MET A 9 6.39 10.32 0.09
N MET A 10 7.40 10.88 0.77
CA MET A 10 7.21 11.94 1.76
C MET A 10 6.71 13.25 1.17
N LEU A 11 7.22 13.63 -0.01
CA LEU A 11 7.06 14.99 -0.54
C LEU A 11 6.12 15.06 -1.75
N ARG A 12 5.89 13.95 -2.44
CA ARG A 12 5.21 13.92 -3.75
C ARG A 12 4.07 12.90 -3.84
N THR A 13 3.60 12.37 -2.71
CA THR A 13 2.40 11.51 -2.69
C THR A 13 1.32 12.04 -1.75
N CYS A 14 0.07 11.72 -2.07
CA CYS A 14 -1.09 11.92 -1.18
C CYS A 14 -1.93 10.63 -1.17
N THR A 15 -2.74 10.44 -0.14
CA THR A 15 -3.65 9.29 -0.05
C THR A 15 -4.96 9.72 0.58
N ILE A 16 -6.02 8.98 0.24
CA ILE A 16 -7.23 8.90 1.06
C ILE A 16 -7.17 7.54 1.75
N GLN A 17 -7.44 7.51 3.05
CA GLN A 17 -7.42 6.29 3.85
C GLN A 17 -8.67 6.24 4.71
N VAL A 18 -9.20 5.04 4.91
CA VAL A 18 -10.30 4.76 5.83
C VAL A 18 -9.78 3.93 7.00
N ASN A 19 -10.34 4.17 8.18
CA ASN A 19 -10.08 3.40 9.39
C ASN A 19 -11.35 2.61 9.74
N LEU A 20 -11.20 1.34 10.09
CA LEU A 20 -12.31 0.42 10.37
C LEU A 20 -12.03 -0.31 11.69
N ASP A 21 -13.05 -0.39 12.55
CA ASP A 21 -12.95 -1.11 13.83
C ASP A 21 -13.07 -2.63 13.64
N PHE A 22 -12.61 -3.38 14.65
CA PHE A 22 -12.82 -4.82 14.79
C PHE A 22 -13.46 -5.15 16.14
N SER A 23 -14.26 -6.21 16.19
CA SER A 23 -14.97 -6.62 17.41
C SER A 23 -14.24 -7.68 18.23
N SER A 24 -13.25 -8.36 17.64
CA SER A 24 -12.40 -9.37 18.28
C SER A 24 -11.10 -9.54 17.51
N GLU A 25 -10.14 -10.25 18.09
CA GLU A 25 -8.88 -10.62 17.41
C GLU A 25 -9.15 -11.45 16.15
N ALA A 26 -10.06 -12.43 16.21
CA ALA A 26 -10.44 -13.22 15.05
C ALA A 26 -11.07 -12.37 13.92
N ASP A 27 -11.90 -11.38 14.27
CA ASP A 27 -12.46 -10.42 13.30
C ASP A 27 -11.38 -9.52 12.71
N MET A 28 -10.42 -9.07 13.53
CA MET A 28 -9.25 -8.30 13.09
C MET A 28 -8.43 -9.09 12.07
N VAL A 29 -8.05 -10.34 12.37
CA VAL A 29 -7.27 -11.20 11.46
C VAL A 29 -8.02 -11.40 10.14
N LYS A 30 -9.33 -11.65 10.19
CA LYS A 30 -10.17 -11.78 8.99
C LYS A 30 -10.17 -10.50 8.15
N LYS A 31 -10.44 -9.34 8.78
CA LYS A 31 -10.45 -8.03 8.10
C LYS A 31 -9.08 -7.69 7.52
N PHE A 32 -8.00 -8.01 8.22
CA PHE A 32 -6.64 -7.73 7.77
C PHE A 32 -6.28 -8.58 6.54
N ARG A 33 -6.57 -9.89 6.56
CA ARG A 33 -6.38 -10.78 5.40
C ARG A 33 -7.17 -10.31 4.19
N VAL A 34 -8.45 -9.99 4.37
CA VAL A 34 -9.30 -9.47 3.29
C VAL A 34 -8.77 -8.14 2.78
N GLY A 35 -8.42 -7.21 3.67
CA GLY A 35 -7.87 -5.90 3.31
C GLY A 35 -6.60 -6.02 2.47
N LEU A 36 -5.63 -6.82 2.92
CA LEU A 36 -4.38 -7.05 2.19
C LEU A 36 -4.62 -7.69 0.82
N ALA A 37 -5.48 -8.71 0.73
CA ALA A 37 -5.79 -9.37 -0.54
C ALA A 37 -6.47 -8.43 -1.55
N MET A 38 -7.33 -7.53 -1.06
CA MET A 38 -8.09 -6.59 -1.90
C MET A 38 -7.34 -5.29 -2.18
N GLN A 39 -6.24 -5.01 -1.48
CA GLN A 39 -5.46 -3.78 -1.61
C GLN A 39 -5.00 -3.47 -3.06
N PRO A 40 -4.56 -4.45 -3.87
CA PRO A 40 -4.20 -4.19 -5.27
C PRO A 40 -5.40 -3.79 -6.13
N LEU A 41 -6.58 -4.36 -5.87
CA LEU A 41 -7.81 -3.98 -6.58
C LEU A 41 -8.21 -2.54 -6.26
N ALA A 42 -8.18 -2.17 -4.97
CA ALA A 42 -8.43 -0.79 -4.57
C ALA A 42 -7.41 0.17 -5.21
N THR A 43 -6.13 -0.22 -5.26
CA THR A 43 -5.08 0.58 -5.91
C THR A 43 -5.36 0.79 -7.40
N ALA A 44 -5.85 -0.23 -8.10
CA ALA A 44 -6.21 -0.13 -9.51
C ALA A 44 -7.43 0.77 -9.75
N LEU A 45 -8.50 0.62 -8.94
CA LEU A 45 -9.72 1.44 -9.03
C LEU A 45 -9.45 2.93 -8.76
N PHE A 46 -8.53 3.23 -7.84
CA PHE A 46 -8.19 4.59 -7.42
C PHE A 46 -6.85 5.09 -8.00
N ALA A 47 -6.36 4.48 -9.08
CA ALA A 47 -5.10 4.88 -9.73
C ALA A 47 -5.23 6.31 -10.31
N ASN A 48 -4.41 7.24 -9.81
CA ASN A 48 -4.52 8.66 -10.15
C ASN A 48 -3.18 9.41 -10.09
N SER A 49 -2.09 8.80 -10.57
CA SER A 49 -0.78 9.50 -10.63
C SER A 49 0.06 9.15 -11.87
N PRO A 50 -0.46 9.43 -13.10
CA PRO A 50 0.23 9.07 -14.34
C PRO A 50 1.27 10.09 -14.82
N PHE A 51 1.44 11.21 -14.11
CA PHE A 51 2.35 12.28 -14.50
C PHE A 51 3.41 12.58 -13.44
N THR A 52 4.60 12.95 -13.89
CA THR A 52 5.70 13.49 -13.07
C THR A 52 6.31 14.65 -13.85
N ASP A 53 6.49 15.80 -13.21
CA ASP A 53 7.08 17.01 -13.80
C ASP A 53 6.46 17.40 -15.16
N GLY A 54 5.13 17.28 -15.26
CA GLY A 54 4.34 17.64 -16.44
C GLY A 54 4.35 16.62 -17.58
N ARG A 55 4.96 15.44 -17.40
CA ARG A 55 5.05 14.40 -18.44
C ARG A 55 4.54 13.05 -17.95
N ALA A 56 4.10 12.20 -18.87
CA ALA A 56 3.67 10.84 -18.55
C ALA A 56 4.85 10.04 -17.99
N ASN A 57 4.65 9.36 -16.85
CA ASN A 57 5.71 8.64 -16.14
C ASN A 57 5.70 7.12 -16.39
N GLY A 58 4.74 6.62 -17.17
CA GLY A 58 4.63 5.19 -17.51
C GLY A 58 3.81 4.34 -16.52
N TYR A 59 3.27 4.94 -15.46
CA TYR A 59 2.44 4.27 -14.46
C TYR A 59 1.01 4.79 -14.48
N GLN A 60 0.05 3.96 -14.07
CA GLN A 60 -1.30 4.46 -13.74
C GLN A 60 -1.34 5.04 -12.32
N SER A 61 -0.59 4.40 -11.40
CA SER A 61 -0.40 4.86 -10.02
C SER A 61 1.08 4.88 -9.69
N TYR A 62 1.77 5.96 -10.05
CA TYR A 62 3.17 6.15 -9.67
C TYR A 62 3.34 6.22 -8.15
N ARG A 63 2.35 6.78 -7.44
CA ARG A 63 2.25 6.68 -5.97
C ARG A 63 2.44 5.24 -5.50
N SER A 64 1.72 4.27 -6.08
CA SER A 64 1.81 2.88 -5.62
C SER A 64 3.18 2.28 -5.90
N HIS A 65 3.80 2.65 -7.03
CA HIS A 65 5.14 2.18 -7.37
C HIS A 65 6.20 2.73 -6.41
N ILE A 66 6.10 4.02 -6.03
CA ILE A 66 6.98 4.66 -5.04
C ILE A 66 7.08 3.84 -3.74
N TRP A 67 5.97 3.29 -3.26
CA TRP A 67 5.94 2.48 -2.04
C TRP A 67 6.71 1.15 -2.15
N THR A 68 6.97 0.65 -3.36
CA THR A 68 7.77 -0.58 -3.57
C THR A 68 9.28 -0.36 -3.43
N ASP A 69 9.75 0.89 -3.50
CA ASP A 69 11.16 1.25 -3.33
C ASP A 69 11.34 2.38 -2.29
N THR A 70 10.51 2.36 -1.25
CA THR A 70 10.61 3.28 -0.11
C THR A 70 11.51 2.69 0.98
N ASP A 71 11.09 1.60 1.61
CA ASP A 71 11.85 0.91 2.65
C ASP A 71 11.31 -0.52 2.86
N PRO A 72 12.08 -1.57 2.53
CA PRO A 72 11.61 -2.95 2.62
C PRO A 72 11.29 -3.41 4.05
N ASP A 73 11.84 -2.74 5.09
CA ASP A 73 11.62 -3.16 6.48
C ASP A 73 10.21 -2.78 7.00
N ARG A 74 9.47 -1.95 6.25
CA ARG A 74 8.17 -1.40 6.69
C ARG A 74 7.13 -1.25 5.57
N THR A 75 7.34 -1.86 4.42
CA THR A 75 6.39 -1.82 3.29
C THR A 75 6.13 -3.20 2.70
N GLY A 76 5.18 -3.26 1.77
CA GLY A 76 4.88 -4.46 1.00
C GLY A 76 3.65 -5.22 1.46
N VAL A 77 3.47 -6.40 0.89
CA VAL A 77 2.47 -7.38 1.34
C VAL A 77 3.06 -8.11 2.52
N LEU A 78 2.31 -8.20 3.63
CA LEU A 78 2.74 -8.86 4.86
C LEU A 78 2.33 -10.34 4.81
N PRO A 79 3.20 -11.28 4.38
CA PRO A 79 2.78 -12.65 4.08
C PRO A 79 2.37 -13.41 5.34
N PHE A 80 3.02 -13.12 6.46
CA PHE A 80 2.75 -13.73 7.76
C PHE A 80 1.29 -13.55 8.21
N VAL A 81 0.58 -12.52 7.74
CA VAL A 81 -0.83 -12.30 8.07
C VAL A 81 -1.72 -13.44 7.55
N PHE A 82 -1.28 -14.18 6.54
CA PHE A 82 -2.00 -15.32 5.96
C PHE A 82 -1.60 -16.67 6.57
N GLU A 83 -0.61 -16.70 7.45
CA GLU A 83 -0.17 -17.93 8.12
C GLU A 83 -1.13 -18.31 9.26
N ASP A 84 -1.19 -19.59 9.59
CA ASP A 84 -2.11 -20.14 10.61
C ASP A 84 -1.84 -19.59 12.03
N GLY A 85 -0.62 -19.10 12.30
CA GLY A 85 -0.22 -18.53 13.59
C GLY A 85 -0.52 -17.04 13.78
N MET A 86 -1.21 -16.38 12.84
CA MET A 86 -1.60 -14.98 12.96
C MET A 86 -2.87 -14.82 13.81
N GLY A 87 -2.74 -14.04 14.91
CA GLY A 87 -3.75 -13.89 15.96
C GLY A 87 -3.18 -14.43 17.25
#